data_AF-A0A7X5ED44-F1
#
_entry.id   AF-A0A7X5ED44-F1
#
_cell.length_a   1.000
_cell.length_b   1.000
_cell.length_c   1.000
_cell.angle_alpha   90.00
_cell.angle_beta   90.00
_cell.angle_gamma   90.00
#
_symmetry.space_group_name_H-M   'P 1'
#
loop_
_entity.id
_entity.type
_entity.pdbx_description
1 polymer ?
#
loop_
_entity_poly.entity_id
_entity_poly.type
_entity_poly.pdbx_seq_one_letter_code
_entity_poly.pdbx_strand_id
1 'polypeptide(L)'
;PTVHLGVAASAMEKRGIRTERGDLNREIEVTNQKLRQLKARISKLQNWLKEESENTEPPTLADYIQGILSRKAQTGKPGYSQSLYNLKDAAKMLNFLQTNNIMDMTGLDEKFKSMIGEQLDIQGKLKPVERRLGTLKKHLEQADIYFKCKGKKPLTEAEQILFTTAKDYLKGIMNGKTTIPTKTWKEEYTKLTAERKTLNQRYLALKEEVKEAEKIRKSVYSILRQEQREQQPHRKQDMER
;
A
#
# COMPACT_ATOMS: atom_id res chain seq x y z
N PRO A 1 57.97 3.35 -6.38
CA PRO A 1 58.92 4.48 -6.40
C PRO A 1 60.18 4.06 -5.64
N THR A 2 61.35 4.57 -6.00
CA THR A 2 62.61 4.37 -5.24
C THR A 2 63.41 5.66 -5.29
N VAL A 3 64.27 5.86 -4.29
CA VAL A 3 65.20 6.97 -4.22
C VAL A 3 66.51 6.58 -4.91
N HIS A 4 67.04 7.46 -5.76
CA HIS A 4 68.30 7.19 -6.45
C HIS A 4 69.47 7.12 -5.45
N LEU A 5 70.21 6.00 -5.44
CA LEU A 5 71.27 5.71 -4.48
C LEU A 5 72.51 6.61 -4.67
N GLY A 6 72.88 6.90 -5.92
CA GLY A 6 74.17 7.52 -6.27
C GLY A 6 75.31 6.50 -6.34
N VAL A 7 76.41 6.86 -7.04
CA VAL A 7 77.50 5.94 -7.41
C VAL A 7 78.25 5.38 -6.20
N ALA A 8 78.53 6.22 -5.19
CA ALA A 8 79.25 5.81 -3.98
C ALA A 8 78.44 4.81 -3.12
N ALA A 9 77.18 5.12 -2.84
CA ALA A 9 76.31 4.24 -2.07
C ALA A 9 76.02 2.92 -2.80
N SER A 10 75.90 2.95 -4.13
CA SER A 10 75.71 1.72 -4.94
C SER A 10 76.94 0.81 -4.91
N ALA A 11 78.16 1.37 -4.93
CA ALA A 11 79.39 0.60 -4.81
C ALA A 11 79.55 -0.05 -3.42
N MET A 12 79.13 0.65 -2.36
CA MET A 12 79.12 0.13 -0.98
C MET A 12 78.10 -1.01 -0.81
N GLU A 13 76.88 -0.84 -1.32
CA GLU A 13 75.85 -1.90 -1.29
C GLU A 13 76.26 -3.14 -2.10
N LYS A 14 76.93 -2.96 -3.26
CA LYS A 14 77.50 -4.08 -4.05
C LYS A 14 78.59 -4.84 -3.31
N ARG A 15 79.30 -4.19 -2.38
CA ARG A 15 80.29 -4.81 -1.48
C ARG A 15 79.67 -5.37 -0.20
N GLY A 16 78.33 -5.33 -0.08
CA GLY A 16 77.59 -5.83 1.09
C GLY A 16 77.56 -4.87 2.28
N ILE A 17 78.02 -3.62 2.12
CA ILE A 17 77.98 -2.60 3.17
C ILE A 17 76.64 -1.86 3.05
N ARG A 18 75.83 -1.93 4.12
CA ARG A 18 74.53 -1.25 4.17
C ARG A 18 74.70 0.27 4.22
N THR A 19 73.87 0.96 3.47
CA THR A 19 73.81 2.42 3.36
C THR A 19 72.41 2.91 3.74
N GLU A 20 72.32 4.10 4.35
CA GLU A 20 71.04 4.68 4.77
C GLU A 20 70.04 4.82 3.61
N ARG A 21 70.52 5.20 2.41
CA ARG A 21 69.68 5.26 1.20
C ARG A 21 69.25 3.88 0.69
N GLY A 22 70.09 2.85 0.89
CA GLY A 22 69.75 1.46 0.59
C GLY A 22 68.69 0.91 1.53
N ASP A 23 68.81 1.20 2.83
CA ASP A 23 67.83 0.83 3.84
C ASP A 23 66.48 1.52 3.61
N LEU A 24 66.50 2.81 3.26
CA LEU A 24 65.31 3.56 2.89
C LEU A 24 64.61 2.97 1.64
N ASN A 25 65.37 2.51 0.64
CA ASN A 25 64.79 1.84 -0.53
C ASN A 25 64.19 0.47 -0.19
N ARG A 26 64.82 -0.30 0.70
CA ARG A 26 64.27 -1.57 1.21
C ARG A 26 62.94 -1.33 1.95
N GLU A 27 62.86 -0.29 2.78
CA GLU A 27 61.62 0.08 3.48
C GLU A 27 60.52 0.56 2.50
N ILE A 28 60.89 1.38 1.51
CA ILE A 28 59.97 1.81 0.44
C ILE A 28 59.45 0.60 -0.35
N GLU A 29 60.27 -0.42 -0.58
CA GLU A 29 59.84 -1.63 -1.27
C GLU A 29 58.80 -2.41 -0.45
N VAL A 30 59.06 -2.62 0.85
CA VAL A 30 58.12 -3.30 1.77
C VAL A 30 56.80 -2.55 1.88
N THR A 31 56.84 -1.22 2.01
CA THR A 31 55.63 -0.38 2.07
C THR A 31 54.86 -0.40 0.75
N ASN A 32 55.53 -0.35 -0.41
CA ASN A 32 54.88 -0.49 -1.72
C ASN A 32 54.26 -1.88 -1.92
N GLN A 33 54.85 -2.94 -1.37
CA GLN A 33 54.27 -4.27 -1.40
C GLN A 33 52.98 -4.32 -0.58
N LYS A 34 52.97 -3.76 0.64
CA LYS A 34 51.77 -3.62 1.47
C LYS A 34 50.68 -2.80 0.78
N LEU A 35 51.04 -1.69 0.13
CA LEU A 35 50.11 -0.87 -0.65
C LEU A 35 49.50 -1.64 -1.82
N ARG A 36 50.29 -2.45 -2.54
CA ARG A 36 49.78 -3.32 -3.62
C ARG A 36 48.79 -4.36 -3.09
N GLN A 37 49.10 -4.99 -1.95
CA GLN A 37 48.18 -5.93 -1.29
C GLN A 37 46.89 -5.26 -0.83
N LEU A 38 46.98 -4.05 -0.25
CA LEU A 38 45.80 -3.29 0.16
C LEU A 38 44.93 -2.91 -1.04
N LYS A 39 45.52 -2.42 -2.12
CA LYS A 39 44.80 -2.12 -3.38
C LYS A 39 44.12 -3.36 -3.94
N ALA A 40 44.79 -4.51 -3.99
CA ALA A 40 44.21 -5.76 -4.45
C ALA A 40 43.01 -6.21 -3.58
N ARG A 41 43.11 -6.05 -2.25
CA ARG A 41 41.99 -6.33 -1.33
C ARG A 41 40.82 -5.37 -1.55
N ILE A 42 41.08 -4.08 -1.73
CA ILE A 42 40.05 -3.08 -2.03
C ILE A 42 39.36 -3.42 -3.35
N SER A 43 40.10 -3.73 -4.41
CA SER A 43 39.51 -4.12 -5.70
C SER A 43 38.70 -5.41 -5.60
N LYS A 44 39.14 -6.40 -4.81
CA LYS A 44 38.35 -7.62 -4.56
C LYS A 44 37.04 -7.32 -3.84
N LEU A 45 37.07 -6.44 -2.83
CA LEU A 45 35.86 -6.00 -2.12
C LEU A 45 34.92 -5.20 -3.02
N GLN A 46 35.45 -4.36 -3.91
CA GLN A 46 34.65 -3.61 -4.88
C GLN A 46 33.97 -4.55 -5.89
N ASN A 47 34.69 -5.57 -6.38
CA ASN A 47 34.10 -6.58 -7.27
C ASN A 47 33.03 -7.40 -6.54
N TRP A 48 33.28 -7.82 -5.31
CA TRP A 48 32.29 -8.52 -4.50
C TRP A 48 31.04 -7.67 -4.26
N LEU A 49 31.19 -6.37 -3.93
CA LEU A 49 30.06 -5.45 -3.77
C LEU A 49 29.26 -5.30 -5.07
N LYS A 50 29.95 -5.29 -6.21
CA LYS A 50 29.32 -5.20 -7.53
C LYS A 50 28.57 -6.48 -7.88
N GLU A 51 29.17 -7.64 -7.66
CA GLU A 51 28.54 -8.96 -7.82
C GLU A 51 27.32 -9.10 -6.90
N GLU A 52 27.40 -8.61 -5.66
CA GLU A 52 26.25 -8.58 -4.75
C GLU A 52 25.14 -7.67 -5.29
N SER A 53 25.48 -6.49 -5.81
CA SER A 53 24.50 -5.55 -6.39
C SER A 53 23.85 -6.05 -7.68
N GLU A 54 24.55 -6.86 -8.48
CA GLU A 54 24.02 -7.47 -9.71
C GLU A 54 23.14 -8.71 -9.40
N ASN A 55 23.25 -9.29 -8.21
CA ASN A 55 22.45 -10.42 -7.74
C ASN A 55 21.26 -10.02 -6.85
N THR A 56 21.00 -8.72 -6.62
CA THR A 56 20.02 -8.28 -5.62
C THR A 56 19.11 -7.15 -6.13
N GLU A 57 18.06 -7.50 -6.87
CA GLU A 57 16.79 -6.84 -6.52
C GLU A 57 16.43 -7.33 -5.11
N PRO A 58 16.20 -6.43 -4.13
CA PRO A 58 15.84 -6.86 -2.79
C PRO A 58 14.58 -7.74 -2.89
N PRO A 59 14.56 -8.92 -2.25
CA PRO A 59 13.45 -9.85 -2.37
C PRO A 59 12.16 -9.14 -2.00
N THR A 60 11.14 -9.28 -2.85
CA THR A 60 9.86 -8.64 -2.60
C THR A 60 9.23 -9.18 -1.32
N LEU A 61 8.27 -8.47 -0.75
CA LEU A 61 7.49 -8.95 0.37
C LEU A 61 6.86 -10.32 0.08
N ALA A 62 6.42 -10.55 -1.16
CA ALA A 62 5.89 -11.84 -1.59
C ALA A 62 6.97 -12.93 -1.54
N ASP A 63 8.17 -12.67 -2.07
CA ASP A 63 9.30 -13.62 -2.06
C ASP A 63 9.73 -13.96 -0.64
N TYR A 64 9.80 -12.94 0.23
CA TYR A 64 10.17 -13.12 1.63
C TYR A 64 9.15 -13.98 2.38
N ILE A 65 7.85 -13.71 2.20
CA ILE A 65 6.77 -14.51 2.80
C ILE A 65 6.77 -15.94 2.24
N GLN A 66 6.95 -16.12 0.93
CA GLN A 66 7.03 -17.43 0.32
C GLN A 66 8.21 -18.25 0.87
N GLY A 67 9.36 -17.61 1.11
CA GLY A 67 10.50 -18.21 1.78
C GLY A 67 10.17 -18.67 3.20
N ILE A 68 9.51 -17.83 4.00
CA ILE A 68 9.08 -18.18 5.37
C ILE A 68 8.13 -19.39 5.34
N LEU A 69 7.11 -19.35 4.48
CA LEU A 69 6.12 -20.42 4.38
C LEU A 69 6.76 -21.75 3.94
N SER A 70 7.69 -21.71 2.99
CA SER A 70 8.40 -22.88 2.49
C SER A 70 9.28 -23.52 3.57
N ARG A 71 10.03 -22.70 4.33
CA ARG A 71 10.82 -23.19 5.48
C ARG A 71 9.93 -23.84 6.53
N LYS A 72 8.79 -23.21 6.84
CA LYS A 72 7.85 -23.73 7.84
C LYS A 72 7.21 -25.05 7.43
N ALA A 73 6.86 -25.21 6.15
CA ALA A 73 6.34 -26.47 5.62
C ALA A 73 7.31 -27.65 5.78
N GLN A 74 8.62 -27.43 5.62
CA GLN A 74 9.64 -28.48 5.72
C GLN A 74 9.95 -28.91 7.16
N THR A 75 9.76 -28.03 8.14
CA THR A 75 10.17 -28.29 9.54
C THR A 75 9.20 -29.15 10.35
N GLY A 76 7.98 -29.43 9.85
CA GLY A 76 7.09 -30.48 10.37
C GLY A 76 6.66 -30.38 11.85
N LYS A 77 6.92 -29.28 12.56
CA LYS A 77 6.64 -29.17 14.01
C LYS A 77 5.12 -29.16 14.30
N PRO A 78 4.57 -30.15 15.03
CA PRO A 78 3.13 -30.36 15.18
C PRO A 78 2.46 -29.51 16.29
N GLY A 79 3.04 -28.36 16.64
CA GLY A 79 2.49 -27.45 17.68
C GLY A 79 1.91 -26.14 17.13
N TYR A 80 1.96 -25.92 15.82
CA TYR A 80 1.63 -24.64 15.18
C TYR A 80 0.43 -24.74 14.20
N SER A 81 -0.36 -25.81 14.32
CA SER A 81 -1.26 -26.35 13.28
C SER A 81 -2.69 -25.78 13.23
N GLN A 82 -3.01 -24.67 13.93
CA GLN A 82 -4.34 -24.05 13.79
C GLN A 82 -4.34 -22.61 13.26
N SER A 83 -3.26 -21.83 13.42
CA SER A 83 -3.29 -20.39 13.12
C SER A 83 -2.50 -19.97 11.88
N LEU A 84 -1.69 -20.85 11.27
CA LEU A 84 -1.00 -20.60 10.01
C LEU A 84 -1.81 -21.17 8.85
N TYR A 85 -2.93 -20.47 8.63
CA TYR A 85 -3.80 -20.34 7.45
C TYR A 85 -3.58 -21.29 6.26
N ASN A 86 -4.69 -21.90 5.81
CA ASN A 86 -4.78 -22.82 4.67
C ASN A 86 -3.92 -22.37 3.47
N LEU A 87 -3.37 -23.33 2.70
CA LEU A 87 -2.63 -23.08 1.45
C LEU A 87 -3.36 -22.06 0.53
N LYS A 88 -4.69 -22.09 0.55
CA LYS A 88 -5.58 -21.15 -0.15
C LYS A 88 -5.40 -19.69 0.29
N ASP A 89 -5.28 -19.44 1.60
CA ASP A 89 -5.11 -18.10 2.16
C ASP A 89 -3.69 -17.56 1.89
N ALA A 90 -2.68 -18.44 1.94
CA ALA A 90 -1.32 -18.11 1.51
C ALA A 90 -1.28 -17.72 0.03
N ALA A 91 -1.92 -18.51 -0.84
CA ALA A 91 -2.01 -18.20 -2.26
C ALA A 91 -2.74 -16.88 -2.53
N LYS A 92 -3.86 -16.60 -1.82
CA LYS A 92 -4.58 -15.32 -1.92
C LYS A 92 -3.71 -14.13 -1.52
N MET A 93 -2.98 -14.24 -0.41
CA MET A 93 -2.06 -13.20 0.05
C MET A 93 -0.95 -12.94 -0.97
N LEU A 94 -0.27 -13.99 -1.46
CA LEU A 94 0.81 -13.84 -2.45
C LEU A 94 0.29 -13.23 -3.74
N ASN A 95 -0.86 -13.70 -4.24
CA ASN A 95 -1.49 -13.15 -5.44
C ASN A 95 -1.87 -11.66 -5.25
N PHE A 96 -2.42 -11.30 -4.09
CA PHE A 96 -2.73 -9.90 -3.80
C PHE A 96 -1.49 -9.01 -3.81
N LEU A 97 -0.38 -9.47 -3.22
CA LEU A 97 0.88 -8.73 -3.22
C LEU A 97 1.44 -8.57 -4.65
N GLN A 98 1.47 -9.64 -5.44
CA GLN A 98 1.98 -9.65 -6.80
C GLN A 98 1.11 -8.81 -7.76
N THR A 99 -0.21 -9.02 -7.76
CA THR A 99 -1.15 -8.31 -8.66
C THR A 99 -1.15 -6.81 -8.41
N ASN A 100 -0.90 -6.38 -7.17
CA ASN A 100 -0.83 -4.96 -6.82
C ASN A 100 0.60 -4.41 -6.81
N ASN A 101 1.59 -5.19 -7.25
CA ASN A 101 3.01 -4.83 -7.25
C ASN A 101 3.51 -4.30 -5.90
N ILE A 102 3.11 -4.96 -4.81
CA ILE A 102 3.43 -4.57 -3.44
C ILE A 102 4.79 -5.15 -3.08
N MET A 103 5.80 -4.26 -3.09
CA MET A 103 7.20 -4.63 -2.85
C MET A 103 7.52 -4.82 -1.37
N ASP A 104 6.89 -4.05 -0.48
CA ASP A 104 7.22 -4.00 0.94
C ASP A 104 5.98 -3.73 1.82
N MET A 105 6.20 -3.67 3.13
CA MET A 105 5.15 -3.40 4.11
C MET A 105 4.54 -2.00 3.96
N THR A 106 5.33 -1.03 3.51
CA THR A 106 4.88 0.34 3.28
C THR A 106 3.88 0.37 2.14
N GLY A 107 4.20 -0.27 1.01
CA GLY A 107 3.31 -0.41 -0.13
C GLY A 107 2.02 -1.16 0.20
N LEU A 108 2.07 -2.15 1.10
CA LEU A 108 0.88 -2.85 1.57
C LEU A 108 -0.06 -1.92 2.34
N ASP A 109 0.47 -1.14 3.27
CA ASP A 109 -0.30 -0.18 4.05
C ASP A 109 -0.81 0.98 3.18
N GLU A 110 -0.02 1.46 2.22
CA GLU A 110 -0.43 2.49 1.26
C GLU A 110 -1.55 2.02 0.36
N LYS A 111 -1.44 0.81 -0.20
CA LYS A 111 -2.52 0.21 -1.00
C LYS A 111 -3.80 0.09 -0.18
N PHE A 112 -3.70 -0.38 1.07
CA PHE A 112 -4.85 -0.49 1.96
C PHE A 112 -5.48 0.87 2.28
N LYS A 113 -4.66 1.90 2.56
CA LYS A 113 -5.13 3.28 2.78
C LYS A 113 -5.83 3.84 1.53
N SER A 114 -5.28 3.58 0.34
CA SER A 114 -5.88 3.98 -0.93
C SER A 114 -7.25 3.35 -1.13
N MET A 115 -7.42 2.06 -0.87
CA MET A 115 -8.72 1.37 -0.98
C MET A 115 -9.75 1.94 0.00
N ILE A 116 -9.36 2.24 1.24
CA ILE A 116 -10.23 2.93 2.21
C ILE A 116 -10.60 4.34 1.71
N GLY A 117 -9.64 5.07 1.14
CA GLY A 117 -9.86 6.39 0.56
C GLY A 117 -10.90 6.35 -0.56
N GLU A 118 -10.80 5.40 -1.48
CA GLU A 118 -11.80 5.19 -2.54
C GLU A 118 -13.19 4.86 -1.98
N GLN A 119 -13.24 4.04 -0.93
CA GLN A 119 -14.51 3.70 -0.28
C GLN A 119 -15.18 4.95 0.33
N LEU A 120 -14.40 5.81 0.96
CA LEU A 120 -14.87 7.08 1.52
C LEU A 120 -15.29 8.06 0.42
N ASP A 121 -14.58 8.14 -0.70
CA ASP A 121 -14.94 8.96 -1.84
C ASP A 121 -16.29 8.54 -2.44
N ILE A 122 -16.52 7.23 -2.64
CA ILE A 122 -17.81 6.72 -3.13
C ILE A 122 -18.94 7.05 -2.14
N GLN A 123 -18.72 6.88 -0.84
CA GLN A 123 -19.70 7.31 0.16
C GLN A 123 -19.95 8.83 0.11
N GLY A 124 -18.89 9.61 -0.10
CA GLY A 124 -18.94 11.06 -0.28
C GLY A 124 -19.82 11.47 -1.46
N LYS A 125 -19.72 10.75 -2.59
CA LYS A 125 -20.55 10.94 -3.80
C LYS A 125 -21.99 10.42 -3.62
N LEU A 126 -22.18 9.33 -2.89
CA LEU A 126 -23.49 8.73 -2.66
C LEU A 126 -24.40 9.62 -1.80
N LYS A 127 -23.85 10.25 -0.76
CA LYS A 127 -24.59 11.13 0.17
C LYS A 127 -25.39 12.26 -0.52
N PRO A 128 -24.79 13.12 -1.38
CA PRO A 128 -25.53 14.17 -2.07
C PRO A 128 -26.56 13.61 -3.06
N VAL A 129 -26.25 12.51 -3.76
CA VAL A 129 -27.20 11.83 -4.65
C VAL A 129 -28.44 11.36 -3.87
N GLU A 130 -28.25 10.70 -2.73
CA GLU A 130 -29.35 10.23 -1.88
C GLU A 130 -30.18 11.38 -1.30
N ARG A 131 -29.52 12.46 -0.85
CA ARG A 131 -30.21 13.68 -0.40
C ARG A 131 -31.06 14.28 -1.51
N ARG A 132 -30.50 14.40 -2.72
CA ARG A 132 -31.20 14.99 -3.86
C ARG A 132 -32.38 14.12 -4.31
N LEU A 133 -32.21 12.79 -4.34
CA LEU A 133 -33.30 11.84 -4.57
C LEU A 133 -34.43 12.00 -3.55
N GLY A 134 -34.09 12.15 -2.26
CA GLY A 134 -35.07 12.41 -1.20
C GLY A 134 -35.86 13.70 -1.42
N THR A 135 -35.16 14.78 -1.81
CA THR A 135 -35.79 16.06 -2.15
C THR A 135 -36.69 15.97 -3.39
N LEU A 136 -36.21 15.34 -4.47
CA LEU A 136 -36.99 15.13 -5.70
C LEU A 136 -38.22 14.27 -5.45
N LYS A 137 -38.11 13.24 -4.61
CA LYS A 137 -39.25 12.41 -4.21
C LYS A 137 -40.35 13.26 -3.56
N LYS A 138 -40.00 14.13 -2.62
CA LYS A 138 -40.94 15.07 -2.00
C LYS A 138 -41.57 16.01 -3.03
N HIS A 139 -40.78 16.56 -3.96
CA HIS A 139 -41.31 17.41 -5.02
C HIS A 139 -42.35 16.70 -5.89
N LEU A 140 -42.06 15.46 -6.28
CA LEU A 140 -42.96 14.65 -7.10
C LEU A 140 -44.23 14.25 -6.35
N GLU A 141 -44.14 13.88 -5.08
CA GLU A 141 -45.30 13.58 -4.23
C GLU A 141 -46.23 14.79 -4.08
N GLN A 142 -45.67 15.97 -3.80
CA GLN A 142 -46.46 17.20 -3.65
C GLN A 142 -47.07 17.65 -4.98
N ALA A 143 -46.35 17.47 -6.09
CA ALA A 143 -46.91 17.70 -7.42
C ALA A 143 -48.07 16.76 -7.72
N ASP A 144 -47.94 15.47 -7.39
CA ASP A 144 -49.00 14.48 -7.60
C ASP A 144 -50.26 14.81 -6.80
N ILE A 145 -50.12 15.19 -5.52
CA ILE A 145 -51.25 15.68 -4.69
C ILE A 145 -51.90 16.90 -5.34
N TYR A 146 -51.10 17.88 -5.75
CA TYR A 146 -51.61 19.09 -6.40
C TYR A 146 -52.41 18.77 -7.67
N PHE A 147 -51.89 17.93 -8.57
CA PHE A 147 -52.57 17.56 -9.81
C PHE A 147 -53.81 16.68 -9.56
N LYS A 148 -53.81 15.83 -8.53
CA LYS A 148 -54.97 15.00 -8.15
C LYS A 148 -56.14 15.81 -7.63
N CYS A 149 -55.88 16.89 -6.89
CA CYS A 149 -56.90 17.71 -6.27
C CYS A 149 -57.30 18.93 -7.13
N LYS A 150 -56.44 19.35 -8.06
CA LYS A 150 -56.73 20.48 -8.97
C LYS A 150 -57.92 20.18 -9.86
N GLY A 151 -58.98 21.00 -9.74
CA GLY A 151 -60.14 20.96 -10.63
C GLY A 151 -61.24 19.96 -10.24
N LYS A 152 -61.03 19.12 -9.21
CA LYS A 152 -62.11 18.31 -8.65
C LYS A 152 -63.10 19.20 -7.88
N LYS A 153 -64.39 18.87 -7.94
CA LYS A 153 -65.45 19.40 -7.05
C LYS A 153 -66.55 18.34 -6.90
N PRO A 154 -67.02 18.01 -5.68
CA PRO A 154 -66.56 18.50 -4.38
C PRO A 154 -65.25 17.82 -3.91
N LEU A 155 -64.42 18.52 -3.13
CA LEU A 155 -63.32 17.93 -2.37
C LEU A 155 -63.76 17.72 -0.92
N THR A 156 -63.37 16.60 -0.34
CA THR A 156 -63.46 16.40 1.11
C THR A 156 -62.57 17.39 1.88
N GLU A 157 -62.89 17.66 3.15
CA GLU A 157 -62.08 18.57 3.99
C GLU A 157 -60.60 18.14 4.06
N ALA A 158 -60.34 16.83 4.15
CA ALA A 158 -58.98 16.29 4.14
C ALA A 158 -58.25 16.58 2.81
N GLU A 159 -58.90 16.42 1.66
CA GLU A 159 -58.31 16.74 0.36
C GLU A 159 -58.07 18.24 0.19
N GLN A 160 -58.90 19.11 0.78
CA GLN A 160 -58.67 20.55 0.77
C GLN A 160 -57.40 20.92 1.53
N ILE A 161 -57.17 20.33 2.71
CA ILE A 161 -55.95 20.54 3.50
C ILE A 161 -54.71 20.01 2.75
N LEU A 162 -54.79 18.83 2.15
CA LEU A 162 -53.68 18.28 1.34
C LEU A 162 -53.38 19.16 0.12
N PHE A 163 -54.41 19.71 -0.52
CA PHE A 163 -54.24 20.58 -1.67
C PHE A 163 -53.59 21.92 -1.30
N THR A 164 -54.01 22.56 -0.21
CA THR A 164 -53.42 23.83 0.25
C THR A 164 -51.97 23.64 0.66
N THR A 165 -51.67 22.61 1.45
CA THR A 165 -50.29 22.29 1.87
C THR A 165 -49.37 22.01 0.68
N ALA A 166 -49.82 21.21 -0.30
CA ALA A 166 -49.07 20.94 -1.52
C ALA A 166 -48.84 22.20 -2.36
N LYS A 167 -49.87 23.06 -2.48
CA LYS A 167 -49.80 24.33 -3.22
C LYS A 167 -48.78 25.28 -2.59
N ASP A 168 -48.78 25.44 -1.27
CA ASP A 168 -47.85 26.32 -0.56
C ASP A 168 -46.41 25.81 -0.64
N TYR A 169 -46.21 24.50 -0.48
CA TYR A 169 -44.91 23.86 -0.65
C TYR A 169 -44.34 24.10 -2.07
N LEU A 170 -45.13 23.82 -3.10
CA LEU A 170 -44.72 24.01 -4.50
C LEU A 170 -44.42 25.48 -4.80
N LYS A 171 -45.21 26.42 -4.26
CA LYS A 171 -44.97 27.86 -4.40
C LYS A 171 -43.58 28.25 -3.88
N GLY A 172 -43.16 27.70 -2.74
CA GLY A 172 -41.83 27.95 -2.17
C GLY A 172 -40.67 27.43 -3.02
N ILE A 173 -40.85 26.32 -3.75
CA ILE A 173 -39.80 25.72 -4.58
C ILE A 173 -39.75 26.30 -6.00
N MET A 174 -40.88 26.81 -6.50
CA MET A 174 -40.98 27.30 -7.88
C MET A 174 -40.28 28.65 -8.10
N ASN A 175 -39.92 29.41 -7.06
CA ASN A 175 -39.22 30.70 -7.17
C ASN A 175 -39.78 31.63 -8.27
N GLY A 176 -41.12 31.72 -8.38
CA GLY A 176 -41.78 32.56 -9.39
C GLY A 176 -42.02 31.91 -10.76
N LYS A 177 -41.59 30.66 -10.99
CA LYS A 177 -41.95 29.91 -12.20
C LYS A 177 -43.46 29.61 -12.21
N THR A 178 -44.07 29.74 -13.38
CA THR A 178 -45.52 29.54 -13.57
C THR A 178 -45.92 28.08 -13.75
N THR A 179 -44.98 27.21 -14.14
CA THR A 179 -45.25 25.80 -14.43
C THR A 179 -44.43 24.87 -13.56
N ILE A 180 -45.10 23.89 -12.93
CA ILE A 180 -44.48 22.85 -12.12
C ILE A 180 -43.64 21.95 -13.04
N PRO A 181 -42.31 21.90 -12.86
CA PRO A 181 -41.42 21.23 -13.81
C PRO A 181 -41.32 19.73 -13.51
N THR A 182 -42.47 19.03 -13.51
CA THR A 182 -42.55 17.61 -13.17
C THR A 182 -41.74 16.73 -14.12
N LYS A 183 -41.69 17.07 -15.41
CA LYS A 183 -40.90 16.35 -16.41
C LYS A 183 -39.41 16.36 -16.05
N THR A 184 -38.87 17.54 -15.74
CA THR A 184 -37.44 17.68 -15.39
C THR A 184 -37.12 16.97 -14.08
N TRP A 185 -37.99 17.04 -13.07
CA TRP A 185 -37.80 16.31 -11.82
C TRP A 185 -37.81 14.80 -12.02
N LYS A 186 -38.68 14.27 -12.88
CA LYS A 186 -38.70 12.83 -13.22
C LYS A 186 -37.43 12.40 -13.96
N GLU A 187 -36.99 13.18 -14.94
CA GLU A 187 -35.74 12.92 -15.69
C GLU A 187 -34.50 12.98 -14.78
N GLU A 188 -34.44 13.95 -13.87
CA GLU A 188 -33.36 14.04 -12.89
C GLU A 188 -33.41 12.84 -11.92
N TYR A 189 -34.60 12.47 -11.46
CA TYR A 189 -34.79 11.35 -10.54
C TYR A 189 -34.35 10.02 -11.16
N THR A 190 -34.70 9.74 -12.42
CA THR A 190 -34.26 8.51 -13.11
C THR A 190 -32.75 8.48 -13.30
N LYS A 191 -32.13 9.61 -13.68
CA LYS A 191 -30.67 9.72 -13.79
C LYS A 191 -29.98 9.45 -12.47
N LEU A 192 -30.38 10.13 -11.39
CA LEU A 192 -29.79 9.96 -10.06
C LEU A 192 -30.05 8.56 -9.48
N THR A 193 -31.16 7.92 -9.84
CA THR A 193 -31.45 6.53 -9.43
C THR A 193 -30.49 5.56 -10.10
N ALA A 194 -30.19 5.76 -11.39
CA ALA A 194 -29.20 4.97 -12.10
C ALA A 194 -27.78 5.18 -11.52
N GLU A 195 -27.40 6.43 -11.27
CA GLU A 195 -26.13 6.78 -10.64
C GLU A 195 -25.98 6.18 -9.23
N ARG A 196 -27.04 6.27 -8.40
CA ARG A 196 -27.05 5.64 -7.07
C ARG A 196 -26.82 4.13 -7.18
N LYS A 197 -27.46 3.48 -8.15
CA LYS A 197 -27.33 2.03 -8.36
C LYS A 197 -25.88 1.65 -8.71
N THR A 198 -25.26 2.35 -9.65
CA THR A 198 -23.86 2.09 -10.05
C THR A 198 -22.88 2.40 -8.93
N LEU A 199 -23.03 3.53 -8.23
CA LEU A 199 -22.19 3.86 -7.07
C LEU A 199 -22.32 2.83 -5.94
N ASN A 200 -23.54 2.39 -5.63
CA ASN A 200 -23.77 1.41 -4.57
C ASN A 200 -23.22 0.02 -4.94
N GLN A 201 -23.32 -0.39 -6.20
CA GLN A 201 -22.68 -1.62 -6.68
C GLN A 201 -21.16 -1.57 -6.52
N ARG A 202 -20.52 -0.47 -6.95
CA ARG A 202 -19.06 -0.29 -6.79
C ARG A 202 -18.67 -0.25 -5.31
N TYR A 203 -19.45 0.43 -4.47
CA TYR A 203 -19.23 0.47 -3.03
C TYR A 203 -19.25 -0.92 -2.40
N LEU A 204 -20.23 -1.76 -2.77
CA LEU A 204 -20.33 -3.12 -2.24
C LEU A 204 -19.16 -4.00 -2.68
N ALA A 205 -18.78 -3.93 -3.95
CA ALA A 205 -17.61 -4.67 -4.45
C ALA A 205 -16.33 -4.25 -3.70
N LEU A 206 -16.06 -2.95 -3.63
CA LEU A 206 -14.89 -2.41 -2.95
C LEU A 206 -14.89 -2.73 -1.45
N LYS A 207 -16.06 -2.74 -0.80
CA LYS A 207 -16.19 -3.10 0.62
C LYS A 207 -15.74 -4.53 0.88
N GLU A 208 -16.07 -5.47 -0.01
CA GLU A 208 -15.60 -6.85 0.13
C GLU A 208 -14.09 -6.95 -0.15
N GLU A 209 -13.59 -6.27 -1.17
CA GLU A 209 -12.14 -6.21 -1.45
C GLU A 209 -11.34 -5.62 -0.27
N VAL A 210 -11.82 -4.54 0.36
CA VAL A 210 -11.19 -3.95 1.55
C VAL A 210 -11.16 -4.94 2.71
N LYS A 211 -12.23 -5.70 2.94
CA LYS A 211 -12.25 -6.73 3.99
C LYS A 211 -11.23 -7.83 3.72
N GLU A 212 -11.11 -8.27 2.46
CA GLU A 212 -10.12 -9.27 2.07
C GLU A 212 -8.70 -8.72 2.25
N ALA A 213 -8.43 -7.50 1.77
CA ALA A 213 -7.15 -6.83 1.94
C ALA A 213 -6.79 -6.64 3.43
N GLU A 214 -7.76 -6.33 4.31
CA GLU A 214 -7.53 -6.22 5.75
C GLU A 214 -7.09 -7.55 6.37
N LYS A 215 -7.75 -8.66 5.97
CA LYS A 215 -7.36 -10.01 6.42
C LYS A 215 -5.95 -10.33 5.97
N ILE A 216 -5.65 -10.10 4.69
CA ILE A 216 -4.31 -10.32 4.12
C ILE A 216 -3.28 -9.51 4.90
N ARG A 217 -3.53 -8.21 5.11
CA ARG A 217 -2.65 -7.33 5.88
C ARG A 217 -2.37 -7.89 7.27
N LYS A 218 -3.40 -8.27 8.03
CA LYS A 218 -3.23 -8.88 9.36
C LYS A 218 -2.40 -10.16 9.33
N SER A 219 -2.63 -11.02 8.33
CA SER A 219 -1.87 -12.26 8.14
C SER A 219 -0.40 -12.01 7.79
N VAL A 220 -0.11 -11.03 6.94
CA VAL A 220 1.27 -10.64 6.62
C VAL A 220 1.99 -10.18 7.90
N TYR A 221 1.37 -9.27 8.66
CA TYR A 221 1.96 -8.77 9.92
C TYR A 221 2.18 -9.88 10.95
N SER A 222 1.27 -10.86 11.05
CA SER A 222 1.42 -11.96 12.01
C SER A 222 2.56 -12.89 11.62
N ILE A 223 2.70 -13.24 10.34
CA ILE A 223 3.80 -14.06 9.82
C ILE A 223 5.16 -13.40 10.09
N LEU A 224 5.30 -12.12 9.75
CA LEU A 224 6.55 -11.39 9.94
C LEU A 224 6.92 -11.23 11.41
N ARG A 225 5.93 -10.93 12.27
CA ARG A 225 6.14 -10.83 13.72
C ARG A 225 6.59 -12.17 14.30
N GLN A 226 6.00 -13.27 13.84
CA GLN A 226 6.37 -14.60 14.30
C GLN A 226 7.79 -14.97 13.85
N GLU A 227 8.11 -14.74 12.58
CA GLU A 227 9.46 -14.97 12.04
C GLU A 227 10.51 -14.20 12.85
N GLN A 228 10.24 -12.93 13.17
CA GLN A 228 11.13 -12.11 13.99
C GLN A 228 11.34 -12.69 15.39
N ARG A 229 10.29 -13.23 16.02
CA ARG A 229 10.39 -13.87 17.35
C ARG A 229 11.21 -15.16 17.31
N GLU A 230 11.05 -15.95 16.26
CA GLU A 230 11.76 -17.22 16.08
C GLU A 230 13.24 -17.03 15.74
N GLN A 231 13.58 -15.93 15.05
CA GLN A 231 14.96 -15.57 14.74
C GLN A 231 15.70 -14.87 15.90
N GLN A 232 14.99 -14.37 16.92
CA GLN A 232 15.65 -13.85 18.12
C GLN A 232 16.22 -15.01 18.95
N PRO A 233 17.54 -15.06 19.19
CA PRO A 233 18.10 -16.05 20.10
C PRO A 233 17.50 -15.82 21.50
N HIS A 234 16.94 -16.86 22.11
CA HIS A 234 16.75 -16.87 23.56
C HIS A 234 18.13 -16.58 24.17
N ARG A 235 18.33 -15.36 24.71
CA ARG A 235 19.38 -15.10 25.68
C ARG A 235 19.14 -16.08 26.82
N LYS A 236 19.80 -17.25 26.74
CA LYS A 236 19.96 -18.12 27.89
C LYS A 236 20.67 -17.28 28.94
N GLN A 237 19.99 -17.04 30.06
CA GLN A 237 20.64 -16.71 31.31
C GLN A 237 21.50 -17.92 31.67
N ASP A 238 22.74 -17.91 31.20
CA ASP A 238 23.84 -18.65 31.81
C ASP A 238 24.87 -17.59 32.20
N MET A 239 25.62 -17.87 33.28
CA MET A 239 26.40 -16.96 34.15
C MET A 239 25.49 -16.40 35.27
N GLU A 240 25.48 -16.94 36.49
CA GLU A 240 26.62 -17.27 37.36
C GLU A 240 26.38 -18.55 38.19
N ARG A 241 27.37 -19.45 38.16
CA ARG A 241 27.74 -20.33 39.27
C ARG A 241 29.23 -20.13 39.51
#